data_AF-A0A1G8RAW9-F1
#
_entry.id   AF-A0A1G8RAW9-F1
#
_cell.length_a   1.000
_cell.length_b   1.000
_cell.length_c   1.000
_cell.angle_alpha   90.00
_cell.angle_beta   90.00
_cell.angle_gamma   90.00
#
_symmetry.space_group_name_H-M   'P 1'
#
loop_
_entity.id
_entity.type
_entity.pdbx_description
1 polymer ?
#
loop_
_entity_poly.entity_id
_entity_poly.type
_entity_poly.pdbx_seq_one_letter_code
_entity_poly.pdbx_strand_id
1 'polypeptide(L)'
;MDPNASLTAQTAGRTAGPAAAQTTGPARGPQAPLSKPFYKSLFLQILIAVVAGVLIGHFWPDLGAALRPLGDGFIQLIKMIIAPLIFLVIVTGIAAVGDVKAVGRVGVKALIYFTAATLFALAFGLVVGNLVQPGAGLNIDPNSLSQDALNAKTGTAPPKDAGQFLLGIIPTSVIGAFANNSLLQVLCFAIFFGSAVVVIGRERCAPVLTLMETVLEIFFKIMAWVMKVAPVGAFGAMAFIIGQYGLDSLGTYAVLIAACYGAAVVFIALLFLVAWGVARVPLWQFMKYTREEFLLALGTASTESVMPRIMGKLANAGCPRSTTGLVIPTGYSFNLDGAAIYLSISLLFLAQAFGHHLDLGQQLVALGILMLTSKGMAGVPGSAFLALSATAGALGIFPVAGVALLLGADRLMDSMRVVVNLLGNCVATFVVAKWEGRFDREAMLRAFRGEEPELSRQ
;
A
#
# COMPACT_ATOMS: atom_id res chain seq x y z
N MET A 1 3.08 62.22 49.48
CA MET A 1 4.02 61.23 48.93
C MET A 1 3.85 59.97 49.73
N ASP A 2 3.03 59.06 49.22
CA ASP A 2 3.08 57.61 49.46
C ASP A 2 2.00 56.98 48.56
N PRO A 3 2.36 56.12 47.58
CA PRO A 3 1.39 55.41 46.76
C PRO A 3 1.25 53.99 47.29
N ASN A 4 0.33 53.79 48.24
CA ASN A 4 -0.07 52.44 48.65
C ASN A 4 -1.60 52.35 48.72
N ALA A 5 -2.09 51.36 47.98
CA ALA A 5 -3.27 50.55 48.25
C ALA A 5 -4.65 51.25 48.39
N SER A 6 -5.52 50.83 47.46
CA SER A 6 -6.94 50.48 47.63
C SER A 6 -7.95 51.59 47.90
N LEU A 7 -8.95 51.69 47.02
CA LEU A 7 -10.37 52.04 47.24
C LEU A 7 -11.10 51.70 45.91
N THR A 8 -11.98 50.67 45.84
CA THR A 8 -13.47 50.75 45.90
C THR A 8 -14.05 51.78 44.94
N ALA A 9 -15.10 51.58 44.12
CA ALA A 9 -16.19 50.61 44.03
C ALA A 9 -16.75 50.74 42.57
N GLN A 10 -17.45 49.79 41.98
CA GLN A 10 -18.90 49.66 42.18
C GLN A 10 -19.42 48.30 41.68
N THR A 11 -20.08 47.64 42.61
CA THR A 11 -21.04 46.55 42.46
C THR A 11 -22.43 47.11 42.13
N ALA A 12 -23.13 46.47 41.18
CA ALA A 12 -24.59 46.24 41.15
C ALA A 12 -24.91 45.47 39.86
N GLY A 13 -25.60 44.33 39.82
CA GLY A 13 -26.30 43.53 40.81
C GLY A 13 -27.05 42.39 40.09
N ARG A 14 -27.78 41.59 40.88
CA ARG A 14 -28.76 40.52 40.52
C ARG A 14 -28.19 39.11 40.33
N THR A 15 -28.12 38.34 41.41
CA THR A 15 -29.14 37.42 41.98
C THR A 15 -29.18 36.05 41.30
N ALA A 16 -28.91 35.03 42.12
CA ALA A 16 -28.83 33.62 41.81
C ALA A 16 -30.13 33.01 41.29
N GLY A 17 -30.01 32.13 40.29
CA GLY A 17 -31.01 31.11 39.93
C GLY A 17 -30.41 29.71 40.17
N PRO A 18 -31.20 28.71 40.59
CA PRO A 18 -30.70 27.42 41.02
C PRO A 18 -30.15 26.60 39.84
N ALA A 19 -29.07 25.87 40.13
CA ALA A 19 -28.41 24.95 39.20
C ALA A 19 -29.41 23.95 38.61
N ALA A 20 -29.71 24.10 37.32
CA ALA A 20 -30.45 23.12 36.56
C ALA A 20 -29.56 21.88 36.37
N ALA A 21 -29.95 20.79 37.02
CA ALA A 21 -29.41 19.47 36.80
C ALA A 21 -29.50 19.12 35.30
N GLN A 22 -28.35 19.01 34.64
CA GLN A 22 -28.27 18.47 33.29
C GLN A 22 -28.54 16.96 33.37
N THR A 23 -29.75 16.57 33.01
CA THR A 23 -30.13 15.18 32.78
C THR A 23 -29.32 14.65 31.59
N THR A 24 -28.39 13.76 31.86
CA THR A 24 -27.63 13.01 30.85
C THR A 24 -28.59 12.06 30.12
N GLY A 25 -29.04 12.44 28.92
CA GLY A 25 -29.74 11.53 28.02
C GLY A 25 -28.85 10.34 27.64
N PRO A 26 -29.44 9.16 27.34
CA PRO A 26 -28.67 7.95 27.08
C PRO A 26 -27.79 8.13 25.84
N ALA A 27 -26.50 7.81 25.99
CA ALA A 27 -25.54 7.82 24.89
C ALA A 27 -26.04 6.95 23.74
N ARG A 28 -26.28 7.54 22.56
CA ARG A 28 -26.57 6.79 21.34
C ARG A 28 -25.37 5.91 21.02
N GLY A 29 -25.57 4.60 21.05
CA GLY A 29 -24.55 3.62 20.65
C GLY A 29 -24.12 3.80 19.19
N PRO A 30 -22.98 3.22 18.78
CA PRO A 30 -22.46 3.36 17.42
C PRO A 30 -23.47 2.81 16.41
N GLN A 31 -24.01 3.68 15.57
CA GLN A 31 -24.86 3.25 14.46
C GLN A 31 -24.00 2.51 13.43
N ALA A 32 -24.33 1.25 13.16
CA ALA A 32 -23.68 0.45 12.13
C ALA A 32 -23.80 1.16 10.77
N PRO A 33 -22.71 1.29 9.98
CA PRO A 33 -22.77 1.96 8.69
C PRO A 33 -23.70 1.19 7.75
N LEU A 34 -24.71 1.87 7.21
CA LEU A 34 -25.62 1.34 6.19
C LEU A 34 -24.80 0.73 5.04
N SER A 35 -24.97 -0.57 4.80
CA SER A 35 -24.27 -1.29 3.75
C SER A 35 -24.58 -0.65 2.40
N LYS A 36 -23.55 -0.11 1.72
CA LYS A 36 -23.72 0.40 0.36
C LYS A 36 -24.15 -0.77 -0.55
N PRO A 37 -25.12 -0.56 -1.44
CA PRO A 37 -25.60 -1.62 -2.31
C PRO A 37 -24.48 -2.23 -3.17
N PHE A 38 -24.55 -3.54 -3.42
CA PHE A 38 -23.49 -4.34 -4.07
C PHE A 38 -23.08 -3.82 -5.46
N TYR A 39 -23.99 -3.20 -6.22
CA TYR A 39 -23.69 -2.55 -7.51
C TYR A 39 -22.85 -1.26 -7.42
N LYS A 40 -22.70 -0.69 -6.21
CA LYS A 40 -21.76 0.42 -5.94
C LYS A 40 -20.37 -0.07 -5.56
N SER A 41 -20.14 -1.40 -5.50
CA SER A 41 -18.81 -1.95 -5.26
C SER A 41 -17.91 -1.68 -6.46
N LEU A 42 -16.78 -1.01 -6.23
CA LEU A 42 -15.75 -0.78 -7.25
C LEU A 42 -15.23 -2.10 -7.84
N PHE A 43 -15.20 -3.16 -7.04
CA PHE A 43 -14.80 -4.48 -7.51
C PHE A 43 -15.73 -4.99 -8.62
N LEU A 44 -17.05 -4.93 -8.40
CA LEU A 44 -18.02 -5.38 -9.39
C LEU A 44 -18.00 -4.50 -10.64
N GLN A 45 -17.87 -3.18 -10.48
CA GLN A 45 -17.78 -2.25 -11.61
C GLN A 45 -16.57 -2.54 -12.49
N ILE A 46 -15.41 -2.83 -11.89
CA ILE A 46 -14.20 -3.14 -12.64
C ILE A 46 -14.31 -4.51 -13.30
N LEU A 47 -14.90 -5.51 -12.63
CA LEU A 47 -15.14 -6.81 -13.25
C LEU A 47 -16.05 -6.70 -14.48
N ILE A 48 -17.17 -5.97 -14.36
CA ILE A 48 -18.08 -5.72 -15.48
C ILE A 48 -17.35 -4.97 -16.60
N ALA A 49 -16.55 -3.95 -16.26
CA ALA A 49 -15.77 -3.19 -17.23
C ALA A 49 -14.72 -4.05 -17.96
N VAL A 50 -14.02 -4.93 -17.25
CA VAL A 50 -13.05 -5.87 -17.85
C VAL A 50 -13.76 -6.83 -18.79
N VAL A 51 -14.86 -7.45 -18.35
CA VAL A 51 -15.63 -8.38 -19.19
C VAL A 51 -16.18 -7.66 -20.43
N ALA A 52 -16.75 -6.46 -20.26
CA ALA A 52 -17.23 -5.65 -21.39
C ALA A 52 -16.10 -5.27 -22.35
N GLY A 53 -14.93 -4.91 -21.83
CA GLY A 53 -13.75 -4.59 -22.63
C GLY A 53 -13.27 -5.79 -23.43
N VAL A 54 -13.18 -6.97 -22.80
CA VAL A 54 -12.82 -8.23 -23.45
C VAL A 54 -13.81 -8.59 -24.56
N LEU A 55 -15.11 -8.47 -24.30
CA LEU A 55 -16.14 -8.76 -25.31
C LEU A 55 -16.02 -7.81 -26.51
N ILE A 56 -15.83 -6.51 -26.28
CA ILE A 56 -15.67 -5.55 -27.38
C ILE A 56 -14.38 -5.80 -28.15
N GLY A 57 -13.25 -6.00 -27.47
CA GLY A 57 -11.99 -6.29 -28.13
C GLY A 57 -12.02 -7.59 -28.94
N HIS A 58 -12.81 -8.57 -28.52
CA HIS A 58 -12.94 -9.83 -29.27
C HIS A 58 -13.88 -9.74 -30.46
N PHE A 59 -15.10 -9.21 -30.28
CA PHE A 59 -16.11 -9.15 -31.33
C PHE A 59 -15.93 -7.99 -32.30
N TRP A 60 -15.31 -6.88 -31.85
CA TRP A 60 -15.00 -5.70 -32.67
C TRP A 60 -13.55 -5.24 -32.41
N PRO A 61 -12.54 -5.95 -32.93
CA PRO A 61 -11.13 -5.66 -32.66
C PRO A 61 -10.70 -4.22 -32.99
N ASP A 62 -11.15 -3.67 -34.12
CA ASP A 62 -10.85 -2.29 -34.52
C ASP A 62 -11.41 -1.27 -33.52
N LEU A 63 -12.64 -1.51 -33.03
CA LEU A 63 -13.25 -0.67 -32.00
C LEU A 63 -12.50 -0.83 -30.67
N GLY A 64 -12.10 -2.05 -30.31
CA GLY A 64 -11.29 -2.33 -29.14
C GLY A 64 -9.96 -1.55 -29.15
N ALA A 65 -9.27 -1.58 -30.28
CA ALA A 65 -8.04 -0.81 -30.49
C ALA A 65 -8.27 0.71 -30.38
N ALA A 66 -9.40 1.20 -30.90
CA ALA A 66 -9.77 2.62 -30.84
C ALA A 66 -10.12 3.11 -29.41
N LEU A 67 -10.44 2.21 -28.47
CA LEU A 67 -10.75 2.56 -27.07
C LEU A 67 -9.51 2.82 -26.21
N ARG A 68 -8.30 2.68 -26.77
CA ARG A 68 -7.02 2.99 -26.11
C ARG A 68 -6.99 4.33 -25.35
N PRO A 69 -7.52 5.46 -25.87
CA PRO A 69 -7.47 6.75 -25.16
C PRO A 69 -8.12 6.73 -23.77
N LEU A 70 -9.06 5.81 -23.51
CA LEU A 70 -9.66 5.64 -22.18
C LEU A 70 -8.64 5.08 -21.18
N GLY A 71 -7.82 4.11 -21.61
CA GLY A 71 -6.71 3.58 -20.84
C GLY A 71 -5.62 4.64 -20.65
N ASP A 72 -5.20 5.30 -21.73
CA ASP A 72 -4.15 6.32 -21.71
C ASP A 72 -4.53 7.52 -20.84
N GLY A 73 -5.80 7.96 -20.89
CA GLY A 73 -6.31 9.03 -20.03
C GLY A 73 -6.23 8.68 -18.55
N PHE A 74 -6.59 7.44 -18.18
CA PHE A 74 -6.42 6.97 -16.80
C PHE A 74 -4.95 6.96 -16.37
N ILE A 75 -4.04 6.55 -17.26
CA ILE A 75 -2.59 6.58 -17.00
C ILE A 75 -2.10 8.00 -16.74
N GLN A 76 -2.54 8.98 -17.55
CA GLN A 76 -2.15 10.37 -17.36
C GLN A 76 -2.60 10.92 -16.00
N LEU A 77 -3.82 10.57 -15.55
CA LEU A 77 -4.31 10.93 -14.22
C LEU A 77 -3.41 10.37 -13.11
N ILE A 78 -2.92 9.14 -13.26
CA ILE A 78 -1.99 8.54 -12.30
C ILE A 78 -0.61 9.21 -12.40
N LYS A 79 -0.04 9.35 -13.61
CA LYS A 79 1.26 10.02 -13.83
C LYS A 79 1.33 11.40 -13.21
N MET A 80 0.24 12.17 -13.30
CA MET A 80 0.12 13.51 -12.69
C MET A 80 0.40 13.53 -11.18
N ILE A 81 0.03 12.48 -10.45
CA ILE A 81 0.16 12.43 -8.99
C ILE A 81 1.40 11.66 -8.52
N ILE A 82 2.02 10.83 -9.36
CA ILE A 82 3.12 9.92 -8.95
C ILE A 82 4.30 10.68 -8.34
N ALA A 83 4.88 11.67 -9.05
CA ALA A 83 6.15 12.27 -8.61
C ALA A 83 6.05 13.01 -7.26
N PRO A 84 5.08 13.92 -7.03
CA PRO A 84 4.89 14.54 -5.71
C PRO A 84 4.60 13.50 -4.63
N LEU A 85 3.81 12.49 -4.95
CA LEU A 85 3.42 11.47 -3.99
C LEU A 85 4.61 10.62 -3.56
N ILE A 86 5.46 10.15 -4.49
CA ILE A 86 6.69 9.40 -4.14
C ILE A 86 7.52 10.21 -3.15
N PHE A 87 7.74 11.50 -3.42
CA PHE A 87 8.51 12.35 -2.52
C PHE A 87 7.91 12.39 -1.11
N LEU A 88 6.61 12.68 -1.01
CA LEU A 88 5.89 12.73 0.27
C LEU A 88 5.96 11.40 1.01
N VAL A 89 5.69 10.30 0.30
CA VAL A 89 5.69 8.92 0.81
C VAL A 89 7.05 8.53 1.36
N ILE A 90 8.12 8.81 0.63
CA ILE A 90 9.48 8.41 1.05
C ILE A 90 9.97 9.28 2.20
N VAL A 91 9.73 10.59 2.16
CA VAL A 91 10.15 11.49 3.25
C VAL A 91 9.41 11.18 4.54
N THR A 92 8.07 11.08 4.48
CA THR A 92 7.25 10.75 5.66
C THR A 92 7.52 9.32 6.14
N GLY A 93 7.77 8.37 5.23
CA GLY A 93 8.18 7.01 5.56
C GLY A 93 9.50 6.96 6.33
N ILE A 94 10.54 7.65 5.85
CA ILE A 94 11.85 7.72 6.54
C ILE A 94 11.71 8.39 7.92
N ALA A 95 10.95 9.50 8.00
CA ALA A 95 10.69 10.18 9.27
C ALA A 95 9.96 9.27 10.27
N ALA A 96 8.93 8.54 9.82
CA ALA A 96 8.18 7.61 10.66
C ALA A 96 9.02 6.44 11.18
N VAL A 97 10.00 5.95 10.40
CA VAL A 97 10.96 4.94 10.89
C VAL A 97 11.78 5.48 12.07
N GLY A 98 12.13 6.77 12.06
CA GLY A 98 12.78 7.44 13.18
C GLY A 98 11.95 7.37 14.47
N ASP A 99 10.65 7.64 14.39
CA ASP A 99 9.73 7.58 15.53
C ASP A 99 9.56 6.18 16.09
N VAL A 100 9.39 5.19 15.21
CA VAL A 100 9.24 3.81 15.64
C VAL A 100 10.49 3.36 16.42
N LYS A 101 11.68 3.80 16.00
CA LYS A 101 12.93 3.56 16.76
C LYS A 101 12.95 4.31 18.10
N ALA A 102 12.37 5.51 18.17
CA ALA A 102 12.26 6.27 19.42
C ALA A 102 11.36 5.60 20.47
N VAL A 103 10.39 4.77 20.05
CA VAL A 103 9.55 3.94 20.95
C VAL A 103 10.34 2.79 21.60
N GLY A 104 11.64 2.67 21.34
CA GLY A 104 12.56 1.78 22.02
C GLY A 104 12.56 0.35 21.47
N ARG A 105 12.75 -0.64 22.35
CA ARG A 105 13.01 -2.03 21.96
C ARG A 105 11.88 -2.65 21.12
N VAL A 106 10.62 -2.34 21.44
CA VAL A 106 9.45 -2.92 20.75
C VAL A 106 9.41 -2.46 19.29
N GLY A 107 9.62 -1.17 19.05
CA GLY A 107 9.61 -0.61 17.70
C GLY A 107 10.78 -1.11 16.84
N VAL A 108 11.98 -1.20 17.40
CA VAL A 108 13.14 -1.77 16.68
C VAL A 108 12.88 -3.23 16.29
N LYS A 109 12.35 -4.06 17.20
CA LYS A 109 11.97 -5.45 16.90
C LYS A 109 10.91 -5.54 15.80
N ALA A 110 9.89 -4.67 15.86
CA ALA A 110 8.86 -4.61 14.83
C ALA A 110 9.45 -4.25 13.46
N LEU A 111 10.32 -3.23 13.40
CA LEU A 111 10.96 -2.81 12.15
C LEU A 111 11.87 -3.89 11.56
N ILE A 112 12.62 -4.61 12.40
CA ILE A 112 13.43 -5.77 11.96
C ILE A 112 12.52 -6.83 11.35
N TYR A 113 11.41 -7.18 12.03
CA TYR A 113 10.44 -8.12 11.51
C TYR A 113 9.85 -7.65 10.16
N PHE A 114 9.37 -6.41 10.07
CA PHE A 114 8.77 -5.87 8.85
C PHE A 114 9.75 -5.82 7.68
N THR A 115 11.00 -5.48 7.95
CA THR A 115 12.05 -5.42 6.93
C THR A 115 12.35 -6.82 6.41
N ALA A 116 12.50 -7.80 7.31
CA ALA A 116 12.76 -9.18 6.95
C ALA A 116 11.58 -9.83 6.19
N ALA A 117 10.36 -9.65 6.69
CA ALA A 117 9.15 -10.19 6.08
C ALA A 117 8.91 -9.60 4.67
N THR A 118 9.01 -8.28 4.51
CA THR A 118 8.84 -7.64 3.20
C THR A 118 9.95 -8.04 2.23
N LEU A 119 11.22 -8.10 2.67
CA LEU A 119 12.32 -8.52 1.81
C LEU A 119 12.13 -9.98 1.35
N PHE A 120 11.74 -10.86 2.27
CA PHE A 120 11.41 -12.24 1.94
C PHE A 120 10.23 -12.32 0.96
N ALA A 121 9.16 -11.54 1.18
CA ALA A 121 8.00 -11.47 0.30
C ALA A 121 8.35 -10.99 -1.11
N LEU A 122 9.18 -9.95 -1.22
CA LEU A 122 9.66 -9.42 -2.49
C LEU A 122 10.54 -10.46 -3.22
N ALA A 123 11.49 -11.07 -2.53
CA ALA A 123 12.38 -12.09 -3.10
C ALA A 123 11.60 -13.35 -3.51
N PHE A 124 10.64 -13.78 -2.68
CA PHE A 124 9.76 -14.89 -2.98
C PHE A 124 8.90 -14.62 -4.23
N GLY A 125 8.30 -13.43 -4.35
CA GLY A 125 7.58 -13.03 -5.55
C GLY A 125 8.48 -13.01 -6.79
N LEU A 126 9.72 -12.57 -6.64
CA LEU A 126 10.70 -12.59 -7.73
C LEU A 126 11.03 -14.02 -8.18
N VAL A 127 11.23 -14.95 -7.23
CA VAL A 127 11.44 -16.38 -7.53
C VAL A 127 10.23 -16.95 -8.27
N VAL A 128 9.01 -16.71 -7.78
CA VAL A 128 7.79 -17.17 -8.43
C VAL A 128 7.67 -16.60 -9.85
N GLY A 129 7.90 -15.30 -10.04
CA GLY A 129 7.80 -14.67 -11.37
C GLY A 129 8.86 -15.17 -12.36
N ASN A 130 10.06 -15.52 -11.90
CA ASN A 130 11.09 -16.12 -12.76
C ASN A 130 10.80 -17.59 -13.11
N LEU A 131 10.16 -18.34 -12.21
CA LEU A 131 9.81 -19.75 -12.43
C LEU A 131 8.57 -19.90 -13.32
N VAL A 132 7.52 -19.12 -13.04
CA VAL A 132 6.24 -19.21 -13.77
C VAL A 132 6.31 -18.46 -15.09
N GLN A 133 7.12 -17.40 -15.16
CA GLN A 133 7.26 -16.52 -16.33
C GLN A 133 5.90 -16.04 -16.87
N PRO A 134 5.06 -15.43 -16.02
CA PRO A 134 3.66 -15.19 -16.35
C PRO A 134 3.46 -14.18 -17.47
N GLY A 135 4.48 -13.39 -17.86
CA GLY A 135 4.40 -12.43 -18.96
C GLY A 135 5.00 -12.93 -20.27
N ALA A 136 5.59 -14.12 -20.28
CA ALA A 136 6.21 -14.68 -21.49
C ALA A 136 5.15 -14.90 -22.59
N GLY A 137 5.53 -14.57 -23.83
CA GLY A 137 4.68 -14.76 -25.01
C GLY A 137 3.74 -13.61 -25.36
N LEU A 138 3.59 -12.59 -24.49
CA LEU A 138 2.74 -11.42 -24.77
C LEU A 138 3.35 -10.50 -25.84
N ASN A 139 4.68 -10.33 -25.82
CA ASN A 139 5.49 -9.57 -26.79
C ASN A 139 4.88 -8.23 -27.24
N ILE A 140 4.45 -7.41 -26.27
CA ILE A 140 3.85 -6.11 -26.52
C ILE A 140 4.91 -5.14 -27.06
N ASP A 141 4.64 -4.56 -28.22
CA ASP A 141 5.44 -3.47 -28.78
C ASP A 141 5.30 -2.20 -27.90
N PRO A 142 6.39 -1.69 -27.28
CA PRO A 142 6.36 -0.44 -26.51
C PRO A 142 5.82 0.76 -27.30
N ASN A 143 6.05 0.79 -28.63
CA ASN A 143 5.58 1.88 -29.50
C ASN A 143 4.07 1.91 -29.65
N SER A 144 3.41 0.77 -29.40
CA SER A 144 1.95 0.67 -29.41
C SER A 144 1.28 1.32 -28.18
N LEU A 145 2.05 1.73 -27.15
CA LEU A 145 1.49 2.20 -25.88
C LEU A 145 1.68 3.69 -25.57
N SER A 146 2.59 4.41 -26.21
CA SER A 146 2.59 5.89 -26.15
C SER A 146 3.25 6.55 -27.35
N GLN A 147 2.76 7.74 -27.75
CA GLN A 147 3.53 8.63 -28.64
C GLN A 147 4.79 9.18 -27.96
N ASP A 148 4.83 9.24 -26.63
CA ASP A 148 6.05 9.58 -25.89
C ASP A 148 7.19 8.57 -26.14
N ALA A 149 6.88 7.31 -26.45
CA ALA A 149 7.88 6.31 -26.84
C ALA A 149 8.54 6.65 -28.19
N LEU A 150 7.84 7.36 -29.07
CA LEU A 150 8.42 7.91 -30.31
C LEU A 150 9.33 9.10 -30.02
N ASN A 151 9.01 9.93 -29.01
CA ASN A 151 9.86 11.05 -28.56
C ASN A 151 11.06 10.60 -27.71
N ALA A 152 11.02 9.38 -27.16
CA ALA A 152 12.17 8.74 -26.51
C ALA A 152 13.19 8.16 -27.51
N LYS A 153 13.04 8.42 -28.83
CA LYS A 153 14.12 8.26 -29.84
C LYS A 153 15.19 9.35 -29.73
N THR A 154 15.68 9.57 -28.53
CA THR A 154 16.95 10.24 -28.23
C THR A 154 17.68 9.45 -27.14
N GLY A 155 18.13 8.25 -27.52
CA GLY A 155 19.54 7.90 -27.28
C GLY A 155 19.99 7.42 -25.90
N THR A 156 19.17 6.80 -25.06
CA THR A 156 19.72 6.07 -23.91
C THR A 156 19.10 4.68 -23.76
N ALA A 157 19.76 3.69 -24.37
CA ALA A 157 19.84 2.38 -23.74
C ALA A 157 20.19 2.58 -22.25
N PRO A 158 19.72 1.72 -21.32
CA PRO A 158 20.22 1.76 -19.95
C PRO A 158 21.74 1.80 -20.02
N PRO A 159 22.40 2.81 -19.41
CA PRO A 159 23.84 2.97 -19.58
C PRO A 159 24.51 1.64 -19.24
N LYS A 160 25.22 1.08 -20.22
CA LYS A 160 26.01 -0.15 -20.04
C LYS A 160 27.11 0.02 -18.98
N ASP A 161 27.39 1.27 -18.61
CA ASP A 161 28.28 1.66 -17.55
C ASP A 161 27.50 2.02 -16.27
N ALA A 162 27.72 1.23 -15.22
CA ALA A 162 27.13 1.45 -13.90
C ALA A 162 27.47 2.85 -13.34
N GLY A 163 28.61 3.43 -13.73
CA GLY A 163 29.00 4.78 -13.32
C GLY A 163 28.07 5.86 -13.86
N GLN A 164 27.71 5.78 -15.15
CA GLN A 164 26.76 6.73 -15.77
C GLN A 164 25.34 6.55 -15.26
N PHE A 165 24.93 5.31 -14.96
CA PHE A 165 23.65 5.06 -14.29
C PHE A 165 23.57 5.79 -12.95
N LEU A 166 24.60 5.62 -12.10
CA LEU A 166 24.66 6.24 -10.77
C LEU A 166 24.67 7.76 -10.85
N LEU A 167 25.43 8.35 -11.79
CA LEU A 167 25.43 9.80 -11.99
C LEU A 167 24.05 10.31 -12.48
N GLY A 168 23.32 9.54 -13.29
CA GLY A 168 21.98 9.89 -13.75
C GLY A 168 20.90 9.90 -12.65
N ILE A 169 21.16 9.26 -11.51
CA ILE A 169 20.28 9.29 -10.32
C ILE A 169 20.28 10.67 -9.66
N ILE A 170 21.36 11.44 -9.80
CA ILE A 170 21.50 12.76 -9.16
C ILE A 170 20.84 13.81 -10.08
N PRO A 171 19.74 14.47 -9.66
CA PRO A 171 19.15 15.53 -10.46
C PRO A 171 20.07 16.75 -10.54
N THR A 172 20.16 17.35 -11.73
CA THR A 172 20.77 18.68 -11.91
C THR A 172 19.89 19.79 -11.29
N SER A 173 18.57 19.57 -11.25
CA SER A 173 17.60 20.45 -10.60
C SER A 173 16.46 19.62 -10.01
N VAL A 174 16.14 19.85 -8.73
CA VAL A 174 15.03 19.19 -8.04
C VAL A 174 13.71 19.49 -8.73
N ILE A 175 13.46 20.76 -9.04
CA ILE A 175 12.22 21.19 -9.72
C ILE A 175 12.12 20.55 -11.10
N GLY A 176 13.24 20.46 -11.83
CA GLY A 176 13.30 19.77 -13.12
C GLY A 176 12.94 18.28 -13.02
N ALA A 177 13.37 17.60 -11.96
CA ALA A 177 13.03 16.20 -11.74
C ALA A 177 11.52 15.98 -11.50
N PHE A 178 10.87 16.88 -10.75
CA PHE A 178 9.41 16.84 -10.58
C PHE A 178 8.68 17.19 -11.88
N ALA A 179 9.11 18.23 -12.60
CA ALA A 179 8.45 18.68 -13.83
C ALA A 179 8.53 17.65 -14.95
N ASN A 180 9.66 16.97 -15.10
CA ASN A 180 9.89 15.96 -16.13
C ASN A 180 9.46 14.54 -15.70
N ASN A 181 8.91 14.37 -14.49
CA ASN A 181 8.59 13.06 -13.92
C ASN A 181 9.80 12.09 -13.89
N SER A 182 11.00 12.61 -13.60
CA SER A 182 12.23 11.81 -13.42
C SER A 182 12.19 11.09 -12.06
N LEU A 183 11.46 9.98 -11.98
CA LEU A 183 11.10 9.36 -10.70
C LEU A 183 12.32 8.87 -9.88
N LEU A 184 13.34 8.34 -10.54
CA LEU A 184 14.57 7.89 -9.86
C LEU A 184 15.32 9.06 -9.19
N GLN A 185 15.29 10.23 -9.83
CA GLN A 185 15.89 11.45 -9.29
C GLN A 185 15.06 12.02 -8.14
N VAL A 186 13.73 12.01 -8.26
CA VAL A 186 12.80 12.38 -7.17
C VAL A 186 13.01 11.47 -5.96
N LEU A 187 13.17 10.16 -6.19
CA LEU A 187 13.46 9.17 -5.15
C LEU A 187 14.79 9.47 -4.44
N CYS A 188 15.85 9.72 -5.20
CA CYS A 188 17.16 10.09 -4.65
C CYS A 188 17.06 11.32 -3.74
N PHE A 189 16.44 12.39 -4.23
CA PHE A 189 16.24 13.60 -3.45
C PHE A 189 15.39 13.35 -2.18
N ALA A 190 14.32 12.56 -2.28
CA ALA A 190 13.46 12.21 -1.16
C ALA A 190 14.23 11.47 -0.05
N ILE A 191 15.16 10.59 -0.41
CA ILE A 191 16.02 9.88 0.56
C ILE A 191 16.92 10.88 1.30
N PHE A 192 17.59 11.79 0.58
CA PHE A 192 18.42 12.82 1.19
C PHE A 192 17.61 13.75 2.10
N PHE A 193 16.45 14.20 1.62
CA PHE A 193 15.56 15.06 2.39
C PHE A 193 15.06 14.37 3.66
N GLY A 194 14.53 13.14 3.55
CA GLY A 194 14.06 12.36 4.70
C GLY A 194 15.18 12.07 5.69
N SER A 195 16.38 11.74 5.21
CA SER A 195 17.56 11.51 6.06
C SER A 195 17.97 12.79 6.81
N ALA A 196 17.96 13.94 6.13
CA ALA A 196 18.25 15.23 6.76
C ALA A 196 17.22 15.58 7.85
N VAL A 197 15.94 15.30 7.64
CA VAL A 197 14.89 15.48 8.66
C VAL A 197 15.17 14.64 9.91
N VAL A 198 15.57 13.38 9.74
CA VAL A 198 15.93 12.49 10.86
C VAL A 198 17.14 13.04 11.64
N VAL A 199 18.15 13.59 10.95
CA VAL A 199 19.36 14.14 11.59
C VAL A 199 19.09 15.46 12.31
N ILE A 200 18.29 16.36 11.73
CA ILE A 200 17.95 17.66 12.35
C ILE A 200 17.08 17.46 13.62
N GLY A 201 16.32 16.37 13.65
CA GLY A 201 15.45 16.00 14.74
C GLY A 201 14.00 16.41 14.50
N ARG A 202 13.09 15.48 14.81
CA ARG A 202 11.66 15.62 14.53
C ARG A 202 11.02 16.85 15.14
N GLU A 203 11.41 17.25 16.35
CA GLU A 203 10.81 18.41 17.03
C GLU A 203 10.99 19.71 16.24
N ARG A 204 12.18 19.92 15.65
CA ARG A 204 12.46 21.10 14.82
C ARG A 204 11.76 21.01 13.46
N CYS A 205 11.67 19.81 12.90
CA CYS A 205 11.03 19.57 11.61
C CYS A 205 9.51 19.33 11.71
N ALA A 206 8.92 19.36 12.91
CA ALA A 206 7.52 19.01 13.13
C ALA A 206 6.55 19.82 12.24
N PRO A 207 6.68 21.16 12.09
CA PRO A 207 5.80 21.91 11.20
C PRO A 207 5.88 21.47 9.73
N VAL A 208 7.08 21.10 9.26
CA VAL A 208 7.30 20.62 7.90
C VAL A 208 6.70 19.23 7.72
N LEU A 209 6.95 18.32 8.66
CA LEU A 209 6.41 16.97 8.62
C LEU A 209 4.89 16.95 8.68
N THR A 210 4.27 17.72 9.58
CA THR A 210 2.81 17.84 9.68
C THR A 210 2.21 18.36 8.38
N LEU A 211 2.85 19.35 7.74
CA LEU A 211 2.42 19.83 6.42
C LEU A 211 2.52 18.72 5.38
N MET A 212 3.64 18.01 5.31
CA MET A 212 3.85 16.92 4.36
C MET A 212 2.87 15.76 4.56
N GLU A 213 2.58 15.37 5.80
CA GLU A 213 1.57 14.37 6.16
C GLU A 213 0.17 14.82 5.70
N THR A 214 -0.20 16.08 5.97
CA THR A 214 -1.49 16.65 5.51
C THR A 214 -1.59 16.66 3.99
N VAL A 215 -0.52 17.07 3.29
CA VAL A 215 -0.48 17.06 1.83
C VAL A 215 -0.56 15.62 1.30
N LEU A 216 0.13 14.67 1.92
CA LEU A 216 0.06 13.25 1.57
C LEU A 216 -1.38 12.70 1.67
N GLU A 217 -2.13 13.05 2.73
CA GLU A 217 -3.54 12.69 2.86
C GLU A 217 -4.40 13.29 1.73
N ILE A 218 -4.15 14.55 1.35
CA ILE A 218 -4.83 15.18 0.20
C ILE A 218 -4.55 14.41 -1.08
N PHE A 219 -3.29 14.00 -1.32
CA PHE A 219 -2.93 13.19 -2.49
C PHE A 219 -3.59 11.81 -2.46
N PHE A 220 -3.69 11.14 -1.31
CA PHE A 220 -4.47 9.91 -1.18
C PHE A 220 -5.96 10.12 -1.47
N LYS A 221 -6.52 11.29 -1.11
CA LYS A 221 -7.91 11.63 -1.45
C LYS A 221 -8.10 11.82 -2.95
N ILE A 222 -7.18 12.49 -3.62
CA ILE A 222 -7.17 12.65 -5.08
C ILE A 222 -7.07 11.28 -5.74
N MET A 223 -6.17 10.42 -5.28
CA MET A 223 -6.05 9.05 -5.77
C MET A 223 -7.36 8.28 -5.61
N ALA A 224 -8.05 8.38 -4.48
CA ALA A 224 -9.35 7.75 -4.29
C ALA A 224 -10.42 8.26 -5.29
N TRP A 225 -10.35 9.52 -5.73
CA TRP A 225 -11.20 10.04 -6.80
C TRP A 225 -10.82 9.49 -8.17
N VAL A 226 -9.52 9.47 -8.49
CA VAL A 226 -9.01 8.87 -9.74
C VAL A 226 -9.41 7.40 -9.84
N MET A 227 -9.36 6.65 -8.73
CA MET A 227 -9.77 5.24 -8.68
C MET A 227 -11.27 5.02 -8.94
N LYS A 228 -12.14 6.04 -8.85
CA LYS A 228 -13.53 5.92 -9.30
C LYS A 228 -13.66 5.86 -10.83
N VAL A 229 -12.67 6.38 -11.55
CA VAL A 229 -12.57 6.35 -13.01
C VAL A 229 -11.90 5.05 -13.49
N ALA A 230 -11.28 4.28 -12.57
CA ALA A 230 -10.60 3.02 -12.89
C ALA A 230 -11.44 2.00 -13.69
N PRO A 231 -12.77 1.85 -13.50
CA PRO A 231 -13.56 0.97 -14.37
C PRO A 231 -13.47 1.37 -15.85
N VAL A 232 -13.49 2.67 -16.15
CA VAL A 232 -13.40 3.16 -17.53
C VAL A 232 -11.99 2.90 -18.11
N GLY A 233 -10.96 3.13 -17.30
CA GLY A 233 -9.57 2.80 -17.68
C GLY A 233 -9.38 1.30 -17.93
N ALA A 234 -9.92 0.45 -17.06
CA ALA A 234 -9.81 -1.01 -17.17
C ALA A 234 -10.57 -1.55 -18.40
N PHE A 235 -11.75 -0.99 -18.68
CA PHE A 235 -12.51 -1.27 -19.89
C PHE A 235 -11.70 -0.95 -21.15
N GLY A 236 -11.17 0.27 -21.26
CA GLY A 236 -10.38 0.69 -22.41
C GLY A 236 -9.08 -0.10 -22.58
N ALA A 237 -8.37 -0.36 -21.48
CA ALA A 237 -7.14 -1.14 -21.49
C ALA A 237 -7.39 -2.59 -21.96
N MET A 238 -8.41 -3.25 -21.43
CA MET A 238 -8.73 -4.63 -21.83
C MET A 238 -9.28 -4.71 -23.25
N ALA A 239 -10.11 -3.74 -23.67
CA ALA A 239 -10.58 -3.68 -25.05
C ALA A 239 -9.42 -3.50 -26.05
N PHE A 240 -8.44 -2.64 -25.72
CA PHE A 240 -7.24 -2.45 -26.53
C PHE A 240 -6.37 -3.71 -26.59
N ILE A 241 -6.11 -4.35 -25.44
CA ILE A 241 -5.27 -5.55 -25.38
C ILE A 241 -5.89 -6.67 -26.22
N ILE A 242 -7.17 -6.97 -26.01
CA ILE A 242 -7.82 -8.06 -26.75
C ILE A 242 -7.98 -7.70 -28.23
N GLY A 243 -8.25 -6.43 -28.56
CA GLY A 243 -8.36 -5.97 -29.94
C GLY A 243 -7.04 -6.06 -30.73
N GLN A 244 -5.91 -5.77 -30.09
CA GLN A 244 -4.59 -5.78 -30.75
C GLN A 244 -3.84 -7.11 -30.63
N TYR A 245 -3.95 -7.79 -29.49
CA TYR A 245 -3.16 -8.98 -29.15
C TYR A 245 -4.01 -10.26 -29.06
N GLY A 246 -5.33 -10.16 -29.25
CA GLY A 246 -6.23 -11.31 -29.30
C GLY A 246 -6.56 -11.91 -27.93
N LEU A 247 -7.42 -12.93 -27.95
CA LEU A 247 -7.88 -13.62 -26.74
C LEU A 247 -6.78 -14.45 -26.05
N ASP A 248 -5.76 -14.88 -26.79
CA ASP A 248 -4.66 -15.67 -26.23
C ASP A 248 -3.93 -14.93 -25.09
N SER A 249 -3.93 -13.59 -25.13
CA SER A 249 -3.41 -12.74 -24.06
C SER A 249 -4.10 -12.96 -22.71
N LEU A 250 -5.38 -13.38 -22.68
CA LEU A 250 -6.08 -13.71 -21.43
C LEU A 250 -5.43 -14.88 -20.71
N GLY A 251 -4.82 -15.82 -21.44
CA GLY A 251 -4.08 -16.94 -20.86
C GLY A 251 -2.93 -16.44 -19.98
N THR A 252 -2.16 -15.47 -20.49
CA THR A 252 -1.04 -14.83 -19.80
C THR A 252 -1.51 -14.08 -18.54
N TYR A 253 -2.64 -13.37 -18.59
CA TYR A 253 -3.25 -12.76 -17.40
C TYR A 253 -3.78 -13.78 -16.39
N ALA A 254 -4.37 -14.89 -16.86
CA ALA A 254 -4.83 -15.96 -15.99
C ALA A 254 -3.65 -16.62 -15.26
N VAL A 255 -2.53 -16.85 -15.95
CA VAL A 255 -1.29 -17.35 -15.35
C VAL A 255 -0.73 -16.36 -14.33
N LEU A 256 -0.75 -15.05 -14.62
CA LEU A 256 -0.35 -14.01 -13.66
C LEU A 256 -1.20 -14.06 -12.38
N ILE A 257 -2.53 -14.09 -12.53
CA ILE A 257 -3.46 -14.15 -11.39
C ILE A 257 -3.20 -15.44 -10.60
N ALA A 258 -3.10 -16.59 -11.28
CA ALA A 258 -2.81 -17.86 -10.65
C ALA A 258 -1.47 -17.86 -9.89
N ALA A 259 -0.41 -17.28 -10.47
CA ALA A 259 0.90 -17.16 -9.85
C ALA A 259 0.83 -16.31 -8.57
N CYS A 260 0.13 -15.18 -8.62
CA CYS A 260 -0.08 -14.28 -7.49
C CYS A 260 -0.88 -14.96 -6.36
N TYR A 261 -1.99 -15.62 -6.67
CA TYR A 261 -2.79 -16.34 -5.67
C TYR A 261 -2.06 -17.57 -5.12
N GLY A 262 -1.36 -18.33 -5.97
CA GLY A 262 -0.53 -19.45 -5.56
C GLY A 262 0.57 -19.00 -4.61
N ALA A 263 1.30 -17.94 -4.96
CA ALA A 263 2.29 -17.32 -4.10
C ALA A 263 1.67 -16.84 -2.77
N ALA A 264 0.51 -16.19 -2.80
CA ALA A 264 -0.20 -15.76 -1.59
C ALA A 264 -0.55 -16.94 -0.68
N VAL A 265 -1.06 -18.05 -1.23
CA VAL A 265 -1.37 -19.27 -0.46
C VAL A 265 -0.12 -19.86 0.19
N VAL A 266 0.98 -19.99 -0.57
CA VAL A 266 2.24 -20.48 -0.02
C VAL A 266 2.77 -19.55 1.07
N PHE A 267 2.70 -18.23 0.86
CA PHE A 267 3.14 -17.26 1.85
C PHE A 267 2.27 -17.30 3.12
N ILE A 268 0.95 -17.47 2.99
CA ILE A 268 0.06 -17.70 4.13
C ILE A 268 0.47 -18.98 4.88
N ALA A 269 0.78 -20.07 4.18
CA ALA A 269 1.27 -21.29 4.82
C ALA A 269 2.58 -21.04 5.60
N LEU A 270 3.49 -20.23 5.05
CA LEU A 270 4.71 -19.81 5.76
C LEU A 270 4.39 -18.98 7.01
N LEU A 271 3.42 -18.06 6.94
CA LEU A 271 2.95 -17.31 8.11
C LEU A 271 2.39 -18.23 9.20
N PHE A 272 1.68 -19.31 8.82
CA PHE A 272 1.23 -20.35 9.76
C PHE A 272 2.40 -21.03 10.46
N LEU A 273 3.44 -21.40 9.71
CA LEU A 273 4.64 -22.01 10.28
C LEU A 273 5.38 -21.05 11.23
N VAL A 274 5.52 -19.78 10.86
CA VAL A 274 6.18 -18.77 11.70
C VAL A 274 5.41 -18.53 12.99
N ALA A 275 4.09 -18.33 12.91
CA ALA A 275 3.24 -18.09 14.07
C ALA A 275 3.22 -19.30 15.03
N TRP A 276 3.18 -20.52 14.49
CA TRP A 276 3.26 -21.73 15.29
C TRP A 276 4.65 -21.94 15.90
N GLY A 277 5.71 -21.78 15.10
CA GLY A 277 7.09 -22.00 15.53
C GLY A 277 7.55 -21.02 16.61
N VAL A 278 7.19 -19.74 16.50
CA VAL A 278 7.67 -18.69 17.42
C VAL A 278 6.74 -18.51 18.62
N ALA A 279 5.44 -18.33 18.37
CA ALA A 279 4.47 -17.97 19.39
C ALA A 279 3.52 -19.12 19.79
N ARG A 280 3.60 -20.27 19.10
CA ARG A 280 2.66 -21.41 19.25
C ARG A 280 1.19 -21.00 19.14
N VAL A 281 0.93 -20.08 18.21
CA VAL A 281 -0.40 -19.56 17.90
C VAL A 281 -1.05 -20.46 16.84
N PRO A 282 -2.22 -21.08 17.13
CA PRO A 282 -2.98 -21.79 16.11
C PRO A 282 -3.67 -20.77 15.17
N LEU A 283 -2.99 -20.34 14.09
CA LEU A 283 -3.53 -19.30 13.19
C LEU A 283 -4.89 -19.64 12.57
N TRP A 284 -5.20 -20.93 12.38
CA TRP A 284 -6.53 -21.33 11.92
C TRP A 284 -7.65 -20.89 12.88
N GLN A 285 -7.43 -21.01 14.19
CA GLN A 285 -8.38 -20.57 15.21
C GLN A 285 -8.44 -19.04 15.26
N PHE A 286 -7.28 -18.37 15.11
CA PHE A 286 -7.22 -16.91 15.03
C PHE A 286 -8.01 -16.37 13.82
N MET A 287 -7.88 -17.00 12.65
CA MET A 287 -8.64 -16.61 11.45
C MET A 287 -10.15 -16.81 11.63
N LYS A 288 -10.58 -17.87 12.34
CA LYS A 288 -11.99 -18.04 12.70
C LYS A 288 -12.48 -16.94 13.65
N TYR A 289 -11.67 -16.63 14.66
CA TYR A 289 -11.95 -15.56 15.63
C TYR A 289 -12.01 -14.17 14.98
N THR A 290 -11.23 -13.91 13.92
CA THR A 290 -11.17 -12.62 13.20
C THR A 290 -11.90 -12.63 11.86
N ARG A 291 -12.76 -13.62 11.61
CA ARG A 291 -13.45 -13.81 10.32
C ARG A 291 -14.16 -12.55 9.83
N GLU A 292 -14.85 -11.85 10.72
CA GLU A 292 -15.60 -10.63 10.37
C GLU A 292 -14.68 -9.51 9.88
N GLU A 293 -13.52 -9.34 10.51
CA GLU A 293 -12.53 -8.35 10.12
C GLU A 293 -11.89 -8.68 8.78
N PHE A 294 -11.58 -9.96 8.53
CA PHE A 294 -11.09 -10.40 7.22
C PHE A 294 -12.14 -10.18 6.12
N LEU A 295 -13.41 -10.52 6.38
CA LEU A 295 -14.50 -10.31 5.42
C LEU A 295 -14.77 -8.82 5.19
N LEU A 296 -14.71 -8.00 6.24
CA LEU A 296 -14.90 -6.56 6.14
C LEU A 296 -13.74 -5.90 5.36
N ALA A 297 -12.50 -6.25 5.67
CA ALA A 297 -11.33 -5.74 4.95
C ALA A 297 -11.35 -6.14 3.47
N LEU A 298 -11.72 -7.39 3.18
CA LEU A 298 -11.88 -7.86 1.79
C LEU A 298 -13.01 -7.14 1.06
N GLY A 299 -14.14 -6.88 1.74
CA GLY A 299 -15.28 -6.15 1.18
C GLY A 299 -15.02 -4.67 0.94
N THR A 300 -14.19 -4.02 1.77
CA THR A 300 -13.79 -2.61 1.62
C THR A 300 -12.53 -2.43 0.78
N ALA A 301 -11.83 -3.53 0.46
CA ALA A 301 -10.50 -3.54 -0.15
C ALA A 301 -9.47 -2.68 0.63
N SER A 302 -9.62 -2.60 1.96
CA SER A 302 -8.75 -1.78 2.81
C SER A 302 -8.56 -2.43 4.18
N THR A 303 -7.29 -2.66 4.54
CA THR A 303 -6.93 -3.16 5.87
C THR A 303 -7.20 -2.11 6.94
N GLU A 304 -7.01 -0.82 6.62
CA GLU A 304 -7.23 0.29 7.55
C GLU A 304 -8.65 0.34 8.13
N SER A 305 -9.63 -0.06 7.32
CA SER A 305 -11.06 -0.10 7.74
C SER A 305 -11.34 -1.01 8.94
N VAL A 306 -10.46 -1.96 9.24
CA VAL A 306 -10.62 -2.90 10.36
C VAL A 306 -9.56 -2.75 11.44
N MET A 307 -8.67 -1.76 11.31
CA MET A 307 -7.54 -1.55 12.20
C MET A 307 -7.94 -1.51 13.68
N PRO A 308 -8.93 -0.70 14.12
CA PRO A 308 -9.28 -0.61 15.55
C PRO A 308 -9.84 -1.93 16.10
N ARG A 309 -10.62 -2.65 15.27
CA ARG A 309 -11.22 -3.94 15.65
C ARG A 309 -10.16 -5.01 15.82
N ILE A 310 -9.20 -5.09 14.89
CA ILE A 310 -8.08 -6.03 14.95
C ILE A 310 -7.19 -5.75 16.15
N MET A 311 -6.90 -4.48 16.45
CA MET A 311 -6.13 -4.11 17.63
C MET A 311 -6.81 -4.57 18.92
N GLY A 312 -8.13 -4.38 19.05
CA GLY A 312 -8.91 -4.89 20.18
C GLY A 312 -8.87 -6.43 20.28
N LYS A 313 -9.06 -7.12 19.15
CA LYS A 313 -9.04 -8.59 19.11
C LYS A 313 -7.67 -9.18 19.45
N LEU A 314 -6.59 -8.58 18.98
CA LEU A 314 -5.22 -8.98 19.34
C LEU A 314 -4.90 -8.71 20.81
N ALA A 315 -5.39 -7.59 21.35
CA ALA A 315 -5.26 -7.30 22.78
C ALA A 315 -5.98 -8.35 23.65
N ASN A 316 -7.20 -8.72 23.26
CA ASN A 316 -7.95 -9.80 23.93
C ASN A 316 -7.28 -11.16 23.74
N ALA A 317 -6.58 -11.37 22.62
CA ALA A 317 -5.82 -12.58 22.32
C ALA A 317 -4.42 -12.60 22.98
N GLY A 318 -4.20 -11.82 24.05
CA GLY A 318 -2.99 -11.90 24.88
C GLY A 318 -1.80 -11.08 24.40
N CYS A 319 -1.95 -10.24 23.37
CA CYS A 319 -0.92 -9.28 22.97
C CYS A 319 -1.04 -7.99 23.82
N PRO A 320 0.06 -7.44 24.36
CA PRO A 320 0.01 -6.18 25.10
C PRO A 320 -0.57 -5.04 24.24
N ARG A 321 -1.36 -4.15 24.85
CA ARG A 321 -1.90 -2.97 24.15
C ARG A 321 -0.80 -2.05 23.62
N SER A 322 0.32 -1.94 24.33
CA SER A 322 1.48 -1.16 23.87
C SER A 322 2.13 -1.76 22.61
N THR A 323 2.26 -3.08 22.54
CA THR A 323 2.77 -3.76 21.34
C THR A 323 1.77 -3.64 20.20
N THR A 324 0.50 -3.93 20.45
CA THR A 324 -0.55 -3.91 19.42
C THR A 324 -0.78 -2.50 18.87
N GLY A 325 -0.75 -1.49 19.75
CA GLY A 325 -0.90 -0.07 19.40
C GLY A 325 0.25 0.50 18.59
N LEU A 326 1.42 -0.14 18.62
CA LEU A 326 2.56 0.24 17.78
C LEU A 326 2.63 -0.62 16.51
N VAL A 327 2.63 -1.94 16.66
CA VAL A 327 2.92 -2.88 15.56
C VAL A 327 1.84 -2.85 14.48
N ILE A 328 0.55 -2.78 14.84
CA ILE A 328 -0.52 -2.79 13.83
C ILE A 328 -0.54 -1.51 12.98
N PRO A 329 -0.59 -0.29 13.56
CA PRO A 329 -0.57 0.93 12.75
C PRO A 329 0.70 1.07 11.92
N THR A 330 1.87 0.77 12.49
CA THR A 330 3.13 0.80 11.73
C THR A 330 3.16 -0.27 10.63
N GLY A 331 2.67 -1.47 10.91
CA GLY A 331 2.64 -2.57 9.94
C GLY A 331 1.77 -2.27 8.72
N TYR A 332 0.73 -1.46 8.86
CA TYR A 332 -0.15 -1.09 7.73
C TYR A 332 0.51 -0.15 6.71
N SER A 333 1.66 0.44 7.07
CA SER A 333 2.49 1.23 6.14
C SER A 333 3.79 0.50 5.78
N PHE A 334 4.37 -0.22 6.74
CA PHE A 334 5.70 -0.81 6.60
C PHE A 334 5.72 -2.32 6.36
N ASN A 335 4.61 -3.04 6.47
CA ASN A 335 4.56 -4.50 6.32
C ASN A 335 3.38 -4.93 5.45
N LEU A 336 3.49 -4.58 4.17
CA LEU A 336 2.51 -4.90 3.13
C LEU A 336 3.01 -6.09 2.30
N ASP A 337 3.15 -7.25 2.95
CA ASP A 337 3.77 -8.45 2.36
C ASP A 337 3.03 -8.97 1.12
N GLY A 338 1.70 -8.95 1.11
CA GLY A 338 0.90 -9.30 -0.06
C GLY A 338 1.11 -8.32 -1.22
N ALA A 339 1.25 -7.03 -0.91
CA ALA A 339 1.62 -6.04 -1.92
C ALA A 339 3.04 -6.28 -2.45
N ALA A 340 4.01 -6.64 -1.59
CA ALA A 340 5.36 -6.99 -2.00
C ALA A 340 5.39 -8.18 -2.98
N ILE A 341 4.69 -9.28 -2.67
CA ILE A 341 4.58 -10.43 -3.59
C ILE A 341 4.01 -9.99 -4.94
N TYR A 342 2.88 -9.26 -4.91
CA TYR A 342 2.24 -8.72 -6.10
C TYR A 342 3.21 -7.87 -6.93
N LEU A 343 3.90 -6.93 -6.29
CA LEU A 343 4.79 -5.98 -6.95
C LEU A 343 5.93 -6.68 -7.68
N SER A 344 6.58 -7.66 -7.03
CA SER A 344 7.68 -8.41 -7.64
C SER A 344 7.22 -9.26 -8.83
N ILE A 345 6.10 -10.00 -8.68
CA ILE A 345 5.57 -10.83 -9.78
C ILE A 345 5.12 -9.94 -10.94
N SER A 346 4.43 -8.83 -10.65
CA SER A 346 3.91 -7.90 -11.65
C SER A 346 5.02 -7.16 -12.39
N LEU A 347 6.10 -6.81 -11.70
CA LEU A 347 7.28 -6.23 -12.35
C LEU A 347 7.88 -7.19 -13.38
N LEU A 348 8.06 -8.46 -13.00
CA LEU A 348 8.59 -9.47 -13.93
C LEU A 348 7.62 -9.77 -15.07
N PHE A 349 6.33 -9.82 -14.78
CA PHE A 349 5.29 -9.94 -15.81
C PHE A 349 5.43 -8.83 -16.85
N LEU A 350 5.54 -7.57 -16.42
CA LEU A 350 5.66 -6.44 -17.33
C LEU A 350 6.98 -6.51 -18.11
N ALA A 351 8.11 -6.77 -17.45
CA ALA A 351 9.39 -6.92 -18.14
C ALA A 351 9.31 -8.00 -19.24
N GLN A 352 8.77 -9.18 -18.91
CA GLN A 352 8.59 -10.29 -19.85
C GLN A 352 7.59 -9.94 -20.97
N ALA A 353 6.50 -9.24 -20.63
CA ALA A 353 5.49 -8.81 -21.60
C ALA A 353 6.07 -7.86 -22.66
N PHE A 354 7.04 -7.03 -22.29
CA PHE A 354 7.79 -6.17 -23.22
C PHE A 354 9.03 -6.85 -23.83
N GLY A 355 9.22 -8.15 -23.61
CA GLY A 355 10.37 -8.90 -24.14
C GLY A 355 11.70 -8.65 -23.42
N HIS A 356 11.70 -7.93 -22.30
CA HIS A 356 12.89 -7.66 -21.51
C HIS A 356 13.14 -8.79 -20.50
N HIS A 357 14.33 -9.38 -20.58
CA HIS A 357 14.83 -10.27 -19.55
C HIS A 357 15.69 -9.47 -18.57
N LEU A 358 15.20 -9.31 -17.34
CA LEU A 358 15.96 -8.66 -16.28
C LEU A 358 17.06 -9.60 -15.80
N ASP A 359 18.32 -9.17 -15.88
CA ASP A 359 19.42 -9.90 -15.25
C ASP A 359 19.31 -9.82 -13.72
N LEU A 360 20.12 -10.61 -13.00
CA LEU A 360 20.08 -10.65 -11.54
C LEU A 360 20.37 -9.26 -10.93
N GLY A 361 21.26 -8.47 -11.53
CA GLY A 361 21.62 -7.13 -11.03
C GLY A 361 20.46 -6.15 -11.13
N GLN A 362 19.78 -6.10 -12.28
CA GLN A 362 18.59 -5.31 -12.51
C GLN A 362 17.43 -5.75 -11.61
N GLN A 363 17.27 -7.06 -11.39
CA GLN A 363 16.28 -7.57 -10.45
C GLN A 363 16.57 -7.14 -9.01
N LEU A 364 17.84 -7.13 -8.58
CA LEU A 364 18.23 -6.64 -7.25
C LEU A 364 18.03 -5.13 -7.09
N VAL A 365 18.36 -4.33 -8.11
CA VAL A 365 18.07 -2.88 -8.11
C VAL A 365 16.57 -2.64 -8.04
N ALA A 366 15.79 -3.39 -8.82
CA ALA A 366 14.34 -3.32 -8.79
C ALA A 366 13.75 -3.71 -7.43
N LEU A 367 14.27 -4.76 -6.80
CA LEU A 367 13.91 -5.13 -5.43
C LEU A 367 14.21 -4.01 -4.44
N GLY A 368 15.34 -3.32 -4.57
CA GLY A 368 15.70 -2.18 -3.72
C GLY A 368 14.71 -1.02 -3.88
N ILE A 369 14.35 -0.68 -5.12
CA ILE A 369 13.34 0.35 -5.41
C ILE A 369 11.97 -0.07 -4.87
N LEU A 370 11.53 -1.30 -5.15
CA LEU A 370 10.27 -1.86 -4.65
C LEU A 370 10.21 -1.88 -3.12
N MET A 371 11.31 -2.22 -2.47
CA MET A 371 11.41 -2.21 -1.02
C MET A 371 11.19 -0.79 -0.51
N LEU A 372 11.86 0.20 -1.10
CA LEU A 372 11.73 1.59 -0.67
C LEU A 372 10.33 2.16 -0.97
N THR A 373 9.79 1.95 -2.18
CA THR A 373 8.45 2.44 -2.57
C THR A 373 7.34 1.76 -1.78
N SER A 374 7.54 0.51 -1.31
CA SER A 374 6.55 -0.19 -0.49
C SER A 374 6.35 0.42 0.91
N LYS A 375 7.38 1.04 1.50
CA LYS A 375 7.37 1.49 2.91
C LYS A 375 6.62 2.80 3.18
N GLY A 376 6.02 3.41 2.16
CA GLY A 376 5.00 4.43 2.42
C GLY A 376 3.81 4.32 1.48
N MET A 377 3.50 3.10 1.04
CA MET A 377 2.14 2.80 0.61
C MET A 377 1.21 2.87 1.82
N ALA A 378 0.00 3.38 1.61
CA ALA A 378 -1.09 3.20 2.56
C ALA A 378 -1.88 1.93 2.24
N GLY A 379 -2.55 1.36 3.25
CA GLY A 379 -3.46 0.21 3.13
C GLY A 379 -4.80 0.55 2.44
N VAL A 380 -4.73 1.36 1.38
CA VAL A 380 -5.86 1.89 0.61
C VAL A 380 -5.85 1.37 -0.83
N PRO A 381 -7.02 1.26 -1.49
CA PRO A 381 -7.09 0.78 -2.86
C PRO A 381 -6.24 1.61 -3.84
N GLY A 382 -5.47 0.93 -4.70
CA GLY A 382 -4.66 1.55 -5.76
C GLY A 382 -3.24 1.94 -5.34
N SER A 383 -2.87 1.86 -4.06
CA SER A 383 -1.52 2.20 -3.59
C SER A 383 -0.44 1.28 -4.17
N ALA A 384 -0.72 -0.01 -4.32
CA ALA A 384 0.20 -0.97 -4.93
C ALA A 384 0.40 -0.71 -6.44
N PHE A 385 -0.66 -0.37 -7.17
CA PHE A 385 -0.57 -0.01 -8.59
C PHE A 385 0.31 1.23 -8.81
N LEU A 386 0.15 2.22 -7.92
CA LEU A 386 0.97 3.41 -7.90
C LEU A 386 2.44 3.10 -7.60
N ALA A 387 2.72 2.27 -6.58
CA ALA A 387 4.08 1.87 -6.25
C ALA A 387 4.74 1.12 -7.41
N LEU A 388 4.00 0.26 -8.12
CA LEU A 388 4.48 -0.39 -9.34
C LEU A 388 4.79 0.62 -10.45
N SER A 389 3.90 1.61 -10.64
CA SER A 389 4.12 2.70 -11.61
C SER A 389 5.36 3.52 -11.29
N ALA A 390 5.57 3.80 -10.01
CA ALA A 390 6.74 4.49 -9.51
C ALA A 390 8.03 3.70 -9.82
N THR A 391 8.02 2.40 -9.52
CA THR A 391 9.15 1.52 -9.78
C THR A 391 9.42 1.36 -11.28
N ALA A 392 8.39 1.20 -12.09
CA ALA A 392 8.51 1.12 -13.55
C ALA A 392 9.19 2.37 -14.12
N GLY A 393 8.74 3.56 -13.72
CA GLY A 393 9.35 4.81 -14.17
C GLY A 393 10.75 5.05 -13.61
N ALA A 394 11.04 4.58 -12.39
CA ALA A 394 12.38 4.67 -11.80
C ALA A 394 13.38 3.74 -12.50
N LEU A 395 12.96 2.54 -12.89
CA LEU A 395 13.81 1.60 -13.62
C LEU A 395 14.02 2.02 -15.08
N GLY A 396 13.02 2.65 -15.70
CA GLY A 396 13.09 3.08 -17.10
C GLY A 396 13.20 1.94 -18.12
N ILE A 397 12.95 0.70 -17.68
CA ILE A 397 13.11 -0.50 -18.52
C ILE A 397 11.93 -0.68 -19.47
N PHE A 398 10.73 -0.30 -19.03
CA PHE A 398 9.52 -0.36 -19.84
C PHE A 398 8.67 0.90 -19.61
N PRO A 399 7.81 1.28 -20.58
CA PRO A 399 6.97 2.47 -20.45
C PRO A 399 6.07 2.36 -19.22
N VAL A 400 5.93 3.44 -18.45
CA VAL A 400 4.96 3.51 -17.34
C VAL A 400 3.54 3.20 -17.81
N ALA A 401 3.25 3.46 -19.09
CA ALA A 401 1.98 3.09 -19.72
C ALA A 401 1.70 1.56 -19.69
N GLY A 402 2.76 0.74 -19.71
CA GLY A 402 2.64 -0.71 -19.56
C GLY A 402 2.03 -1.16 -18.23
N VAL A 403 2.17 -0.36 -17.16
CA VAL A 403 1.55 -0.69 -15.87
C VAL A 403 0.03 -0.69 -15.96
N ALA A 404 -0.56 0.09 -16.87
CA ALA A 404 -2.00 0.12 -17.12
C ALA A 404 -2.59 -1.20 -17.61
N LEU A 405 -1.76 -2.01 -18.26
CA LEU A 405 -2.15 -3.33 -18.74
C LEU A 405 -2.57 -4.23 -17.58
N LEU A 406 -1.97 -4.02 -16.41
CA LEU A 406 -2.35 -4.73 -15.19
C LEU A 406 -3.65 -4.24 -14.59
N LEU A 407 -4.21 -3.09 -14.97
CA LEU A 407 -5.34 -2.46 -14.26
C LEU A 407 -6.56 -3.38 -14.15
N GLY A 408 -6.86 -4.14 -15.20
CA GLY A 408 -7.98 -5.09 -15.17
C GLY A 408 -7.72 -6.28 -14.24
N ALA A 409 -6.50 -6.80 -14.22
CA ALA A 409 -6.12 -7.94 -13.38
C ALA A 409 -5.78 -7.54 -11.93
N ASP A 410 -5.29 -6.31 -11.70
CA ASP A 410 -4.89 -5.74 -10.41
C ASP A 410 -6.01 -5.85 -9.39
N ARG A 411 -7.26 -5.61 -9.81
CA ARG A 411 -8.42 -5.68 -8.92
C ARG A 411 -8.77 -7.08 -8.47
N LEU A 412 -8.54 -8.08 -9.31
CA LEU A 412 -8.70 -9.47 -8.88
C LEU A 412 -7.63 -9.84 -7.85
N MET A 413 -6.40 -9.37 -8.07
CA MET A 413 -5.27 -9.59 -7.16
C MET A 413 -5.34 -8.74 -5.89
N ASP A 414 -6.14 -7.68 -5.85
CA ASP A 414 -6.27 -6.80 -4.68
C ASP A 414 -6.73 -7.54 -3.43
N SER A 415 -7.67 -8.47 -3.61
CA SER A 415 -8.22 -9.24 -2.49
C SER A 415 -7.18 -10.11 -1.79
N MET A 416 -6.26 -10.75 -2.53
CA MET A 416 -5.17 -11.52 -1.91
C MET A 416 -4.20 -10.61 -1.17
N ARG A 417 -3.91 -9.41 -1.69
CA ARG A 417 -3.02 -8.44 -1.03
C ARG A 417 -3.57 -8.06 0.33
N VAL A 418 -4.86 -7.70 0.38
CA VAL A 418 -5.52 -7.28 1.62
C VAL A 418 -5.49 -8.39 2.68
N VAL A 419 -5.79 -9.62 2.30
CA VAL A 419 -5.78 -10.76 3.23
C VAL A 419 -4.37 -11.06 3.75
N VAL A 420 -3.38 -11.14 2.85
CA VAL A 420 -2.00 -11.45 3.23
C VAL A 420 -1.41 -10.32 4.09
N ASN A 421 -1.64 -9.06 3.73
CA ASN A 421 -1.19 -7.90 4.52
C ASN A 421 -1.80 -7.91 5.93
N LEU A 422 -3.12 -8.12 6.02
CA LEU A 422 -3.80 -8.15 7.31
C LEU A 422 -3.27 -9.29 8.19
N LEU A 423 -3.15 -10.50 7.63
CA LEU A 423 -2.65 -11.65 8.36
C LEU A 423 -1.18 -11.47 8.77
N GLY A 424 -0.32 -10.99 7.87
CA GLY A 424 1.10 -10.72 8.12
C GLY A 424 1.28 -9.76 9.29
N ASN A 425 0.48 -8.69 9.35
CA ASN A 425 0.50 -7.72 10.46
C ASN A 425 0.02 -8.33 11.80
N CYS A 426 -0.97 -9.21 11.76
CA CYS A 426 -1.40 -9.94 12.96
C CYS A 426 -0.29 -10.89 13.46
N VAL A 427 0.34 -11.63 12.55
CA VAL A 427 1.47 -12.52 12.88
C VAL A 427 2.66 -11.73 13.43
N ALA A 428 3.00 -10.60 12.81
CA ALA A 428 4.03 -9.70 13.31
C ALA A 428 3.77 -9.29 14.77
N THR A 429 2.52 -8.98 15.10
CA THR A 429 2.12 -8.59 16.46
C THR A 429 2.33 -9.73 17.46
N PHE A 430 1.95 -10.96 17.10
CA PHE A 430 2.21 -12.13 17.95
C PHE A 430 3.71 -12.40 18.15
N VAL A 431 4.49 -12.33 17.07
CA VAL A 431 5.94 -12.55 17.10
C VAL A 431 6.64 -11.50 17.97
N VAL A 432 6.33 -10.22 17.76
CA VAL A 432 6.92 -9.12 18.55
C VAL A 432 6.48 -9.19 20.02
N ALA A 433 5.21 -9.48 20.30
CA ALA A 433 4.71 -9.66 21.67
C ALA A 433 5.44 -10.81 22.39
N LYS A 434 5.70 -11.91 21.68
CA LYS A 434 6.45 -13.05 22.20
C LYS A 434 7.92 -12.71 22.44
N TRP A 435 8.57 -11.99 21.53
CA TRP A 435 9.94 -11.51 21.71
C TRP A 435 10.09 -10.51 22.86
N GLU A 436 9.03 -9.81 23.23
CA GLU A 436 8.99 -8.95 24.42
C GLU A 436 8.73 -9.73 25.73
N GLY A 437 8.43 -11.04 25.65
CA GLY A 437 8.15 -11.87 26.81
C GLY A 437 6.82 -11.54 27.50
N ARG A 438 5.95 -10.75 26.87
CA ARG A 438 4.69 -10.25 27.43
C ARG A 438 3.45 -10.85 26.75
N PHE A 439 3.63 -11.95 26.03
CA PHE A 439 2.53 -12.63 25.34
C PHE A 439 1.83 -13.62 26.27
N ASP A 440 0.55 -13.35 26.56
CA ASP A 440 -0.30 -14.22 27.38
C ASP A 440 -0.99 -15.28 26.51
N ARG A 441 -0.48 -16.51 26.59
CA ARG A 441 -1.01 -17.64 25.81
C ARG A 441 -2.35 -18.15 26.36
N GLU A 442 -2.61 -18.00 27.64
CA GLU A 442 -3.88 -18.45 28.24
C GLU A 442 -5.01 -17.53 27.83
N ALA A 443 -4.79 -16.20 27.89
CA ALA A 443 -5.73 -15.22 27.34
C ALA A 443 -6.04 -15.49 25.86
N MET A 444 -5.02 -15.81 25.05
CA MET A 444 -5.22 -16.21 23.64
C MET A 444 -6.18 -17.40 23.50
N LEU A 445 -5.95 -18.49 24.24
CA LEU A 445 -6.78 -19.70 24.15
C LEU A 445 -8.22 -19.44 24.61
N ARG A 446 -8.41 -18.61 25.65
CA ARG A 446 -9.73 -18.18 26.12
C ARG A 446 -10.46 -17.36 25.06
N ALA A 447 -9.79 -16.36 24.48
CA ALA A 447 -10.36 -15.53 23.42
C ALA A 447 -10.80 -16.34 22.20
N PHE A 448 -10.02 -17.36 21.81
CA PHE A 448 -10.37 -18.22 20.66
C PHE A 448 -11.55 -19.16 20.95
N ARG A 449 -11.83 -19.45 22.23
CA ARG A 449 -13.03 -20.19 22.65
C ARG A 449 -14.25 -19.29 22.81
N GLY A 450 -14.12 -17.98 22.66
CA GLY A 450 -15.20 -17.01 22.82
C GLY A 450 -15.52 -16.68 24.28
N GLU A 451 -14.61 -16.98 25.21
CA GLU A 451 -14.74 -16.60 26.61
C GLU A 451 -14.48 -15.09 26.75
N GLU A 452 -15.30 -14.37 27.54
CA GLU A 452 -15.09 -12.94 27.77
C GLU A 452 -13.73 -12.68 28.44
N PRO A 453 -13.04 -11.57 28.10
CA PRO A 453 -11.81 -11.22 28.77
C PRO A 453 -12.12 -11.01 30.26
N GLU A 454 -11.42 -11.73 31.15
CA GLU A 454 -11.33 -11.28 32.53
C GLU A 454 -10.73 -9.88 32.50
N LEU A 455 -11.55 -8.86 32.75
CA LEU A 455 -11.08 -7.53 33.09
C LEU A 455 -10.11 -7.72 34.26
N SER A 456 -8.81 -7.69 33.95
CA SER A 456 -7.76 -7.72 34.96
C SER A 456 -8.02 -6.56 35.90
N ARG A 457 -8.58 -6.87 37.07
CA ARG A 457 -8.49 -6.02 38.25
C ARG A 457 -7.00 -5.89 38.55
N GLN A 458 -6.39 -4.78 38.12
CA GLN A 458 -5.31 -4.04 38.80
C GLN A 458 -4.88 -2.85 37.95
#